data_AF-A0A495KR87-F1
#
_entry.id   AF-A0A495KR87-F1
#
_cell.length_a   1.000
_cell.length_b   1.000
_cell.length_c   1.000
_cell.angle_alpha   90.00
_cell.angle_beta   90.00
_cell.angle_gamma   90.00
#
_symmetry.space_group_name_H-M   'P 1'
#
loop_
_entity.id
_entity.type
_entity.pdbx_description
1 polymer ?
#
loop_
_entity_poly.entity_id
_entity_poly.type
_entity_poly.pdbx_seq_one_letter_code
_entity_poly.pdbx_strand_id
1 'polypeptide(L)'
;MIAEEFINNLKRDKARGSLAPHQIILLISLFRIYNKNEKKITDILILNNEFQEVWYNFKSEFKSTNNKLGLPLKAFVNKGYLTIGTNDQIFDFRNLSELESKISKLEMQDILIALFKVDKIEDYLISRIKK
;
A
#
# COMPACT_ATOMS: atom_id res chain seq x y z
N MET A 1 -14.28 -13.12 -1.94
CA MET A 1 -12.89 -13.14 -1.44
C MET A 1 -12.94 -12.99 0.07
N ILE A 2 -12.15 -13.78 0.81
CA ILE A 2 -12.05 -13.66 2.26
C ILE A 2 -10.90 -12.68 2.57
N ALA A 3 -11.20 -11.54 3.20
CA ALA A 3 -10.21 -10.50 3.48
C ALA A 3 -9.01 -11.04 4.30
N GLU A 4 -9.28 -11.93 5.24
CA GLU A 4 -8.25 -12.58 6.05
C GLU A 4 -7.25 -13.38 5.21
N GLU A 5 -7.73 -14.16 4.25
CA GLU A 5 -6.85 -14.95 3.36
C GLU A 5 -5.94 -14.03 2.54
N PHE A 6 -6.49 -12.93 2.01
CA PHE A 6 -5.69 -11.93 1.30
C PHE A 6 -4.58 -11.36 2.20
N ILE A 7 -4.92 -10.96 3.43
CA ILE A 7 -3.97 -10.37 4.38
C ILE A 7 -2.92 -11.39 4.84
N ASN A 8 -3.29 -12.64 5.08
CA ASN A 8 -2.36 -13.69 5.49
C ASN A 8 -1.38 -14.06 4.38
N ASN A 9 -1.76 -13.86 3.11
CA ASN A 9 -0.90 -14.05 1.95
C ASN A 9 0.05 -12.86 1.66
N LEU A 10 -0.09 -11.75 2.39
CA LEU A 10 0.91 -10.68 2.37
C LEU A 10 2.16 -11.18 3.08
N LYS A 11 3.31 -11.13 2.39
CA LYS A 11 4.63 -11.40 2.99
C LYS A 11 5.02 -10.25 3.93
N ARG A 12 4.36 -10.18 5.08
CA ARG A 12 4.68 -9.27 6.18
C ARG A 12 5.87 -9.83 6.92
N ASP A 13 7.05 -9.71 6.32
CA ASP A 13 8.29 -10.19 6.93
C ASP A 13 8.42 -9.61 8.35
N LYS A 14 8.81 -10.46 9.30
CA LYS A 14 9.11 -10.04 10.67
C LYS A 14 10.39 -9.21 10.63
N ALA A 15 10.28 -7.89 10.54
CA ALA A 15 11.41 -7.02 10.79
C ALA A 15 11.69 -7.05 12.30
N ARG A 16 12.79 -7.71 12.70
CA ARG A 16 13.31 -7.71 14.08
C ARG A 16 12.25 -8.13 15.12
N GLY A 17 11.51 -9.20 14.83
CA GLY A 17 10.54 -9.79 15.77
C GLY A 17 9.15 -9.14 15.81
N SER A 18 8.87 -8.13 15.01
CA SER A 18 7.51 -7.55 14.86
C SER A 18 7.03 -7.52 13.41
N LEU A 19 5.73 -7.69 13.20
CA LEU A 19 5.11 -7.57 11.88
C LEU A 19 5.34 -6.17 11.31
N ALA A 20 5.82 -6.08 10.07
CA ALA A 20 5.96 -4.81 9.38
C ALA A 20 4.57 -4.22 9.03
N PRO A 21 4.32 -2.93 9.33
CA PRO A 21 3.02 -2.30 9.05
C PRO A 21 2.88 -1.85 7.59
N HIS A 22 3.97 -1.74 6.85
CA HIS A 22 4.06 -1.08 5.53
C HIS A 22 3.03 -1.54 4.50
N GLN A 23 2.84 -2.85 4.34
CA GLN A 23 1.89 -3.39 3.36
C GLN A 23 0.43 -3.15 3.79
N ILE A 24 0.16 -3.10 5.09
CA ILE A 24 -1.18 -2.78 5.62
C ILE A 24 -1.45 -1.28 5.46
N ILE A 25 -0.48 -0.43 5.78
CA ILE A 25 -0.56 1.02 5.56
C ILE A 25 -0.79 1.31 4.07
N LEU A 26 -0.08 0.64 3.17
CA LEU A 26 -0.30 0.75 1.73
C LEU A 26 -1.72 0.35 1.34
N LEU A 27 -2.28 -0.74 1.89
CA LEU A 27 -3.66 -1.13 1.60
C LEU A 27 -4.68 -0.11 2.06
N ILE A 28 -4.53 0.45 3.26
CA ILE A 28 -5.42 1.49 3.77
C ILE A 28 -5.33 2.73 2.88
N SER A 29 -4.13 3.09 2.45
CA SER A 29 -3.91 4.24 1.57
C SER A 29 -4.63 4.06 0.23
N LEU A 30 -4.47 2.89 -0.40
CA LEU A 30 -5.15 2.55 -1.65
C LEU A 30 -6.67 2.48 -1.47
N PHE A 31 -7.14 1.92 -0.36
CA PHE A 31 -8.56 1.89 -0.01
C PHE A 31 -9.14 3.30 0.08
N ARG A 32 -8.49 4.21 0.82
CA ARG A 32 -8.94 5.60 0.96
C ARG A 32 -8.98 6.35 -0.36
N ILE A 33 -7.97 6.15 -1.20
CA ILE A 33 -7.93 6.73 -2.56
C ILE A 33 -9.09 6.20 -3.41
N TYR A 34 -9.31 4.88 -3.38
CA TYR A 34 -10.41 4.24 -4.09
C TYR A 34 -11.77 4.74 -3.58
N ASN A 35 -11.98 4.79 -2.27
CA ASN A 35 -13.25 5.17 -1.66
C ASN A 35 -13.61 6.65 -1.90
N LYS A 36 -12.62 7.55 -1.98
CA LYS A 36 -12.86 8.98 -2.25
C LYS A 36 -13.38 9.25 -3.67
N ASN A 37 -12.99 8.45 -4.65
CA ASN A 37 -13.20 8.77 -6.07
C ASN A 37 -13.82 7.63 -6.90
N GLU A 38 -13.95 6.44 -6.34
CA GLU A 38 -14.24 5.16 -7.02
C GLU A 38 -13.33 4.87 -8.23
N LYS A 39 -12.16 5.51 -8.28
CA LYS A 39 -11.20 5.39 -9.39
C LYS A 39 -10.20 4.28 -9.10
N LYS A 40 -10.01 3.41 -10.10
CA LYS A 40 -8.96 2.38 -10.09
C LYS A 40 -7.56 2.95 -10.36
N ILE A 41 -7.47 4.19 -10.85
CA ILE A 41 -6.22 4.81 -11.29
C ILE A 41 -5.88 5.99 -10.37
N THR A 42 -4.62 6.08 -9.97
CA THR A 42 -4.03 7.20 -9.21
C THR A 42 -2.62 7.49 -9.69
N ASP A 43 -2.02 8.60 -9.27
CA ASP A 43 -0.59 8.85 -9.40
C ASP A 43 0.18 8.56 -8.10
N ILE A 44 1.51 8.54 -8.22
CA ILE A 44 2.43 8.21 -7.14
C ILE A 44 2.51 9.29 -6.05
N LEU A 45 2.27 10.57 -6.40
CA LEU A 45 2.28 11.67 -5.43
C LEU A 45 1.06 11.56 -4.50
N ILE A 46 -0.12 11.34 -5.06
CA ILE A 46 -1.36 11.08 -4.30
C ILE A 46 -1.16 9.86 -3.39
N LEU A 47 -0.62 8.76 -3.93
CA LEU A 47 -0.39 7.56 -3.15
C LEU A 47 0.59 7.81 -1.99
N ASN A 48 1.70 8.50 -2.25
CA ASN A 48 2.69 8.77 -1.22
C ASN A 48 2.11 9.70 -0.14
N ASN A 49 1.33 10.72 -0.51
CA ASN A 49 0.70 11.62 0.46
C ASN A 49 -0.26 10.86 1.39
N GLU A 50 -1.15 10.04 0.83
CA GLU A 50 -2.07 9.23 1.64
C GLU A 50 -1.32 8.20 2.49
N PHE A 51 -0.25 7.60 1.95
CA PHE A 51 0.62 6.69 2.71
C PHE A 51 1.26 7.36 3.92
N GLN A 52 1.79 8.58 3.75
CA GLN A 52 2.37 9.33 4.85
C GLN A 52 1.29 9.71 5.88
N GLU A 53 0.12 10.13 5.44
CA GLU A 53 -1.00 10.46 6.33
C GLU A 53 -1.40 9.26 7.21
N VAL A 54 -1.66 8.11 6.59
CA VAL A 54 -1.99 6.86 7.30
C VAL A 54 -0.84 6.47 8.24
N TRP A 55 0.41 6.56 7.79
CA TRP A 55 1.58 6.27 8.62
C TRP A 55 1.60 7.11 9.90
N TYR A 56 1.40 8.43 9.79
CA TYR A 56 1.44 9.33 10.94
C TYR A 56 0.27 9.11 11.89
N ASN A 57 -0.93 8.85 11.37
CA ASN A 57 -2.13 8.58 12.17
C ASN A 57 -1.98 7.35 13.07
N PHE A 58 -1.21 6.34 12.64
CA PHE A 58 -1.04 5.08 13.37
C PHE A 58 0.38 4.84 13.90
N LYS A 59 1.27 5.85 13.86
CA LYS A 59 2.69 5.70 14.23
C LYS A 59 2.90 5.15 15.65
N SER A 60 1.99 5.44 16.58
CA SER A 60 2.04 4.93 17.97
C SER A 60 1.76 3.43 18.08
N GLU A 61 1.14 2.81 17.07
CA GLU A 61 0.70 1.41 17.11
C GLU A 61 1.82 0.41 16.73
N PHE A 62 2.96 0.90 16.25
CA PHE A 62 4.08 0.07 15.79
C PHE A 62 5.45 0.66 16.12
N LYS A 63 6.50 -0.17 16.07
CA LYS A 63 7.88 0.25 16.41
C LYS A 63 8.68 0.81 15.23
N SER A 64 8.27 0.52 13.99
CA SER A 64 9.06 0.92 12.82
C SER A 64 9.10 2.44 12.66
N THR A 65 10.28 2.97 12.33
CA THR A 65 10.48 4.39 12.02
C THR A 65 10.66 4.67 10.53
N ASN A 66 10.80 3.62 9.71
CA ASN A 66 11.03 3.74 8.27
C ASN A 66 9.71 3.91 7.52
N ASN A 67 9.30 5.12 7.16
CA ASN A 67 8.04 5.43 6.48
C ASN A 67 8.12 5.40 4.94
N LYS A 68 9.05 4.64 4.35
CA LYS A 68 9.23 4.61 2.89
C LYS A 68 8.20 3.71 2.19
N LEU A 69 7.50 4.27 1.19
CA LEU A 69 6.53 3.59 0.31
C LEU A 69 7.18 2.61 -0.68
N GLY A 70 8.45 2.80 -1.01
CA GLY A 70 9.11 2.11 -2.11
C GLY A 70 9.02 0.58 -2.12
N LEU A 71 9.44 -0.04 -1.02
CA LEU A 71 9.43 -1.50 -0.89
C LEU A 71 8.02 -2.12 -0.80
N PRO A 72 7.06 -1.59 -0.01
CA PRO A 72 5.71 -2.12 -0.05
C PRO A 72 5.06 -1.95 -1.44
N LEU A 73 5.32 -0.84 -2.15
CA LEU A 73 4.86 -0.65 -3.52
C LEU A 73 5.42 -1.73 -4.46
N LYS A 74 6.74 -1.95 -4.45
CA LYS A 74 7.39 -3.02 -5.24
C LYS A 74 6.76 -4.38 -4.97
N ALA A 75 6.47 -4.69 -3.70
CA ALA A 75 5.86 -5.96 -3.33
C ALA A 75 4.46 -6.13 -3.94
N PHE A 76 3.67 -5.06 -4.02
CA PHE A 76 2.32 -5.08 -4.60
C PHE A 76 2.36 -5.23 -6.12
N VAL A 77 3.30 -4.56 -6.78
CA VAL A 77 3.55 -4.69 -8.22
C VAL A 77 3.96 -6.12 -8.56
N ASN A 78 4.95 -6.67 -7.84
CA ASN A 78 5.43 -8.04 -8.06
C ASN A 78 4.34 -9.10 -7.83
N LYS A 79 3.34 -8.80 -7.00
CA LYS A 79 2.20 -9.69 -6.72
C LYS A 79 1.04 -9.51 -7.70
N GLY A 80 1.13 -8.57 -8.63
CA GLY A 80 0.04 -8.26 -9.56
C GLY A 80 -1.17 -7.60 -8.89
N TYR A 81 -0.98 -6.94 -7.73
CA TYR A 81 -2.04 -6.17 -7.08
C TYR A 81 -2.13 -4.76 -7.64
N LEU A 82 -1.00 -4.23 -8.10
CA LEU A 82 -0.88 -2.95 -8.78
C LEU A 82 -0.16 -3.15 -10.11
N THR A 83 -0.58 -2.39 -11.11
CA THR A 83 0.17 -2.20 -12.36
C THR A 83 0.71 -0.78 -12.37
N ILE A 84 1.97 -0.63 -12.75
CA ILE A 84 2.61 0.68 -12.93
C ILE A 84 2.74 0.97 -14.42
N GLY A 85 2.24 2.13 -14.85
CA GLY A 85 2.68 2.73 -16.11
C GLY A 85 3.98 3.49 -15.83
N THR A 86 5.00 3.27 -16.65
CA THR A 86 6.29 3.94 -16.50
C THR A 86 6.68 4.64 -17.79
N ASN A 87 7.31 5.81 -17.67
CA ASN A 87 7.90 6.52 -18.79
C ASN A 87 9.35 6.07 -19.06
N ASP A 88 9.99 5.44 -18.07
CA ASP A 88 11.37 4.95 -18.14
C ASP A 88 11.57 3.80 -17.12
N GLN A 89 12.70 3.09 -17.21
CA GLN A 89 13.06 2.00 -16.31
C GLN A 89 13.30 2.49 -14.88
N ILE A 90 12.66 1.87 -13.89
CA ILE A 90 12.90 2.12 -12.47
C ILE A 90 14.03 1.20 -11.98
N PHE A 91 15.12 1.78 -11.49
CA PHE A 91 16.27 1.04 -10.97
C PHE A 91 16.17 0.79 -9.47
N ASP A 92 15.79 1.81 -8.68
CA ASP A 92 15.66 1.68 -7.23
C ASP A 92 14.30 2.14 -6.71
N PHE A 93 13.47 1.18 -6.33
CA PHE A 93 12.20 1.46 -5.66
C PHE A 93 12.36 2.19 -4.32
N ARG A 94 13.54 2.24 -3.71
CA ARG A 94 13.77 3.00 -2.47
C ARG A 94 13.97 4.49 -2.72
N ASN A 95 14.21 4.90 -3.97
CA ASN A 95 14.39 6.28 -4.35
C ASN A 95 13.04 6.90 -4.75
N LEU A 96 12.43 7.65 -3.82
CA LEU A 96 11.13 8.26 -4.07
C LEU A 96 11.14 9.25 -5.24
N SER A 97 12.20 10.04 -5.40
CA SER A 97 12.32 10.99 -6.51
C SER A 97 12.38 10.27 -7.88
N GLU A 98 13.03 9.11 -7.92
CA GLU A 98 12.99 8.25 -9.12
C GLU A 98 11.58 7.73 -9.38
N LEU A 99 10.86 7.26 -8.35
CA LEU A 99 9.49 6.79 -8.50
C LEU A 99 8.56 7.91 -9.01
N GLU A 100 8.68 9.11 -8.45
CA GLU A 100 7.87 10.29 -8.83
C GLU A 100 8.12 10.74 -10.26
N SER A 101 9.38 10.69 -10.72
CA SER A 101 9.72 11.09 -12.08
C SER A 101 9.38 10.04 -13.15
N LYS A 102 9.41 8.75 -12.79
CA LYS A 102 9.29 7.65 -13.78
C LYS A 102 7.93 6.98 -13.83
N ILE A 103 7.14 6.99 -12.74
CA ILE A 103 5.80 6.41 -12.72
C ILE A 103 4.81 7.41 -13.31
N SER A 104 4.20 7.07 -14.45
CA SER A 104 3.16 7.90 -15.07
C SER A 104 1.75 7.61 -14.54
N LYS A 105 1.49 6.37 -14.09
CA LYS A 105 0.21 5.99 -13.48
C LYS A 105 0.34 4.74 -12.61
N LEU A 106 -0.56 4.62 -11.65
CA LEU A 106 -0.77 3.44 -10.82
C LEU A 106 -2.19 2.94 -11.02
N GLU A 107 -2.34 1.65 -11.32
CA GLU A 107 -3.64 1.02 -11.56
C GLU A 107 -3.87 -0.14 -10.60
N MET A 108 -4.95 -0.04 -9.82
CA MET A 108 -5.43 -1.06 -8.89
C MET A 108 -6.07 -2.21 -9.66
N GLN A 109 -5.55 -3.42 -9.46
CA GLN A 109 -6.11 -4.62 -10.07
C GLN A 109 -7.40 -5.06 -9.37
N ASP A 110 -8.24 -5.82 -10.08
CA ASP A 110 -9.58 -6.20 -9.60
C ASP A 110 -9.57 -6.93 -8.26
N ILE A 111 -8.48 -7.63 -7.93
CA ILE A 111 -8.30 -8.26 -6.62
C ILE A 111 -8.31 -7.24 -5.48
N LEU A 112 -7.70 -6.06 -5.65
CA LEU A 112 -7.77 -4.98 -4.65
C LEU A 112 -9.16 -4.36 -4.60
N ILE A 113 -9.79 -4.16 -5.76
CA ILE A 113 -11.14 -3.60 -5.83
C ILE A 113 -12.16 -4.50 -5.12
N ALA A 114 -12.05 -5.82 -5.34
CA ALA A 114 -12.87 -6.79 -4.63
C ALA A 114 -12.63 -6.77 -3.12
N LEU A 115 -11.40 -6.46 -2.67
CA LEU A 115 -11.07 -6.35 -1.23
C LEU A 115 -11.72 -5.11 -0.64
N PHE A 116 -11.63 -3.99 -1.34
CA PHE A 116 -12.13 -2.69 -0.89
C PHE A 116 -13.67 -2.61 -0.84
N LYS A 117 -14.36 -3.53 -1.51
CA LYS A 117 -15.83 -3.67 -1.44
C LYS A 117 -16.32 -4.53 -0.26
N VAL A 118 -15.43 -5.13 0.52
CA VAL A 118 -15.81 -5.87 1.73
C VAL A 118 -16.28 -4.88 2.79
N ASP A 119 -17.42 -5.17 3.43
CA ASP A 119 -17.95 -4.32 4.50
C ASP A 119 -16.93 -4.14 5.64
N LYS A 120 -16.79 -2.90 6.13
CA LYS A 120 -15.84 -2.52 7.20
C LYS A 120 -14.40 -2.93 6.96
N ILE A 121 -13.96 -3.00 5.69
CA ILE A 121 -12.59 -3.37 5.35
C ILE A 121 -11.55 -2.44 5.98
N GLU A 122 -11.82 -1.14 6.11
CA GLU A 122 -10.87 -0.20 6.72
C GLU A 122 -10.62 -0.54 8.19
N ASP A 123 -11.67 -0.74 8.98
CA ASP A 123 -11.58 -1.14 10.38
C ASP A 123 -10.79 -2.45 10.53
N TYR A 124 -11.07 -3.42 9.66
CA TYR A 124 -10.32 -4.67 9.62
C TYR A 124 -8.84 -4.42 9.34
N LEU A 125 -8.48 -3.65 8.30
CA LEU A 125 -7.08 -3.34 7.98
C LEU A 125 -6.37 -2.61 9.12
N ILE A 126 -7.04 -1.65 9.76
CA ILE A 126 -6.51 -0.92 10.93
C ILE A 126 -6.21 -1.90 12.07
N SER A 127 -7.10 -2.85 12.35
CA SER A 127 -6.87 -3.89 13.37
C SER A 127 -5.60 -4.71 13.10
N ARG A 128 -5.17 -4.84 11.83
CA ARG A 128 -3.97 -5.59 11.42
C ARG A 128 -2.68 -4.76 11.49
N ILE A 129 -2.76 -3.45 11.74
CA ILE A 129 -1.58 -2.62 12.07
C ILE A 129 -1.09 -2.94 13.48
N LYS A 130 -2.04 -3.07 14.42
CA LYS A 130 -1.78 -3.26 15.84
C LYS A 130 -1.07 -4.60 16.07
N LYS A 131 -0.17 -4.61 17.07
CA LYS A 131 0.58 -5.79 17.49
C LYS A 131 -0.28 -6.81 18.22
#